data_AF-A0A0Q8Q8E5-F1
#
_entry.id   AF-A0A0Q8Q8E5-F1
#
_cell.length_a   1.000
_cell.length_b   1.000
_cell.length_c   1.000
_cell.angle_alpha   90.00
_cell.angle_beta   90.00
_cell.angle_gamma   90.00
#
_symmetry.space_group_name_H-M   'P 1'
#
loop_
_entity.id
_entity.type
_entity.pdbx_description
1 polymer ?
#
loop_
_entity_poly.entity_id
_entity_poly.type
_entity_poly.pdbx_seq_one_letter_code
_entity_poly.pdbx_strand_id
1 'polypeptide(L)'
;MNWQHFDIRILDAPLGAEVIGYNLGHEQDDNNTVRLQSALRDHHLLVFRGQRIAPRLQREAGKRLAAQFLASSGEEVLFANLQMAYDTLPLGLRRLVHNARAAQEGTSGAQPLVRQHPETGRRAILVTDPATTRVVGASAAESAELLQELLAHATRPQHLYQHVWLPGDLLFWDQYSLMPVLPT
;
A
#
# COMPACT_ATOMS: atom_id res chain seq x y z
N MET A 1 -25.24 -20.02 10.88
CA MET A 1 -24.07 -19.55 10.11
C MET A 1 -24.23 -18.06 9.91
N ASN A 2 -23.39 -17.25 10.56
CA ASN A 2 -23.47 -15.78 10.56
C ASN A 2 -22.73 -15.21 9.34
N TRP A 3 -23.26 -15.44 8.14
CA TRP A 3 -22.67 -14.90 6.91
C TRP A 3 -23.23 -13.51 6.64
N GLN A 4 -22.36 -12.49 6.66
CA GLN A 4 -22.72 -11.17 6.13
C GLN A 4 -22.64 -11.20 4.61
N HIS A 5 -23.71 -10.78 3.93
CA HIS A 5 -23.67 -10.55 2.50
C HIS A 5 -23.02 -9.20 2.22
N PHE A 6 -22.09 -9.16 1.28
CA PHE A 6 -21.40 -7.93 0.87
C PHE A 6 -20.93 -8.03 -0.58
N ASP A 7 -20.84 -6.86 -1.19
CA ASP A 7 -20.35 -6.66 -2.56
C ASP A 7 -19.00 -5.95 -2.55
N ILE A 8 -18.22 -6.19 -3.60
CA ILE A 8 -16.95 -5.52 -3.85
C ILE A 8 -17.10 -4.72 -5.15
N ARG A 9 -17.02 -3.39 -5.04
CA ARG A 9 -17.10 -2.47 -6.19
C ARG A 9 -15.72 -1.91 -6.47
N ILE A 10 -15.17 -2.20 -7.64
CA ILE A 10 -13.89 -1.62 -8.10
C ILE A 10 -14.07 -0.10 -8.21
N LEU A 11 -13.09 0.66 -7.70
CA LEU A 11 -13.09 2.11 -7.77
C LEU A 11 -12.75 2.56 -9.20
N ASP A 12 -13.22 3.75 -9.58
CA ASP A 12 -12.76 4.43 -10.79
C ASP A 12 -11.37 5.05 -10.55
N ALA A 13 -10.38 4.19 -10.36
CA ALA A 13 -9.01 4.52 -10.02
C ALA A 13 -8.06 3.38 -10.46
N PRO A 14 -6.73 3.62 -10.53
CA PRO A 14 -5.76 2.58 -10.90
C PRO A 14 -5.73 1.36 -9.97
N LEU A 15 -6.31 1.49 -8.77
CA LEU A 15 -6.40 0.46 -7.74
C LEU A 15 -7.54 0.76 -6.77
N GLY A 16 -7.82 -0.21 -5.92
CA GLY A 16 -8.76 -0.08 -4.83
C GLY A 16 -10.15 -0.59 -5.17
N ALA A 17 -10.83 -1.09 -4.16
CA ALA A 17 -12.23 -1.44 -4.21
C ALA A 17 -12.96 -0.98 -2.95
N GLU A 18 -14.25 -0.71 -3.08
CA GLU A 18 -15.14 -0.45 -1.96
C GLU A 18 -15.87 -1.73 -1.57
N VAL A 19 -15.89 -2.01 -0.27
CA VAL A 19 -16.66 -3.11 0.31
C VAL A 19 -18.00 -2.56 0.80
N ILE A 20 -19.09 -3.03 0.19
CA ILE A 20 -20.45 -2.53 0.42
C ILE A 20 -21.24 -3.56 1.22
N GLY A 21 -21.87 -3.13 2.30
CA GLY A 21 -22.74 -3.99 3.12
C GLY A 21 -22.03 -4.81 4.20
N TYR A 22 -20.71 -4.67 4.35
CA TYR A 22 -19.95 -5.36 5.39
C TYR A 22 -19.77 -4.50 6.64
N ASN A 23 -20.12 -5.03 7.82
CA ASN A 23 -19.90 -4.39 9.11
C ASN A 23 -18.72 -5.05 9.83
N LEU A 24 -17.63 -4.29 9.98
CA LEU A 24 -16.40 -4.73 10.64
C LEU A 24 -16.54 -4.89 12.16
N GLY A 25 -17.62 -4.37 12.76
CA GLY A 25 -17.89 -4.43 14.20
C GLY A 25 -18.69 -5.64 14.66
N HIS A 26 -19.23 -6.43 13.72
CA HIS A 26 -19.98 -7.66 14.03
C HIS A 26 -19.04 -8.86 14.11
N GLU A 27 -19.54 -9.99 14.63
CA GLU A 27 -18.81 -11.27 14.54
C GLU A 27 -18.47 -11.60 13.08
N GLN A 28 -17.28 -12.16 12.88
CA GLN A 28 -16.65 -12.32 11.58
C GLN A 28 -16.45 -13.80 11.34
N ASP A 29 -16.92 -14.30 10.21
CA ASP A 29 -16.71 -15.68 9.79
C ASP A 29 -15.46 -15.83 8.90
N ASP A 30 -14.89 -17.03 8.91
CA ASP A 30 -13.68 -17.34 8.14
C ASP A 30 -13.88 -17.16 6.63
N ASN A 31 -15.07 -17.46 6.11
CA ASN A 31 -15.35 -17.37 4.67
C ASN A 31 -15.32 -15.91 4.20
N ASN A 32 -15.97 -15.00 4.93
CA ASN A 32 -15.90 -13.58 4.62
C ASN A 32 -14.50 -13.00 4.81
N THR A 33 -13.75 -13.47 5.81
CA THR A 33 -12.35 -13.08 6.01
C THR A 33 -11.49 -13.44 4.80
N VAL A 34 -11.60 -14.67 4.31
CA VAL A 34 -10.88 -15.13 3.10
C VAL A 34 -11.28 -14.32 1.87
N ARG A 35 -12.57 -14.02 1.70
CA ARG A 35 -13.04 -13.17 0.59
C ARG A 35 -12.45 -11.76 0.64
N LEU A 36 -12.39 -11.14 1.83
CA LEU A 36 -11.81 -9.81 2.00
C LEU A 36 -10.29 -9.81 1.80
N GLN A 37 -9.58 -10.84 2.29
CA GLN A 37 -8.15 -10.99 2.04
C GLN A 37 -7.85 -11.17 0.55
N SER A 38 -8.65 -11.97 -0.17
CA SER A 38 -8.53 -12.11 -1.62
C SER A 38 -8.76 -10.78 -2.33
N ALA A 39 -9.82 -10.05 -1.96
CA ALA A 39 -10.13 -8.75 -2.54
C ALA A 39 -9.01 -7.73 -2.28
N LEU A 40 -8.43 -7.73 -1.08
CA LEU A 40 -7.30 -6.87 -0.76
C LEU A 40 -6.06 -7.21 -1.59
N ARG A 41 -5.81 -8.50 -1.84
CA ARG A 41 -4.71 -8.95 -2.69
C ARG A 41 -4.89 -8.53 -4.15
N ASP A 42 -6.11 -8.61 -4.65
CA ASP A 42 -6.43 -8.32 -6.06
C ASP A 42 -6.50 -6.82 -6.32
N HIS A 43 -7.01 -6.05 -5.36
CA HIS A 43 -7.28 -4.61 -5.51
C HIS A 43 -6.33 -3.70 -4.73
N HIS A 44 -5.40 -4.27 -3.96
CA HIS A 44 -4.36 -3.61 -3.13
C HIS A 44 -4.88 -2.75 -1.97
N LEU A 45 -6.06 -2.17 -2.09
CA LEU A 45 -6.71 -1.31 -1.11
C LEU A 45 -8.20 -1.61 -1.04
N LEU A 46 -8.75 -1.64 0.17
CA LEU A 46 -10.17 -1.76 0.43
C LEU A 46 -10.67 -0.56 1.23
N VAL A 47 -11.78 0.02 0.77
CA VAL A 47 -12.51 1.09 1.45
C VAL A 47 -13.76 0.50 2.10
N PHE A 48 -13.93 0.74 3.40
CA PHE A 48 -15.15 0.44 4.12
C PHE A 48 -15.77 1.76 4.58
N ARG A 49 -16.91 2.12 4.00
CA ARG A 49 -17.57 3.39 4.31
C ARG A 49 -18.42 3.28 5.59
N GLY A 50 -18.55 4.39 6.32
CA GLY A 50 -19.55 4.56 7.39
C GLY A 50 -19.41 3.63 8.61
N GLN A 51 -18.21 3.11 8.88
CA GLN A 51 -17.94 2.20 9.99
C GLN A 51 -17.87 2.95 11.33
N ARG A 52 -18.91 2.79 12.15
CA ARG A 52 -18.97 3.33 13.52
C ARG A 52 -18.54 2.28 14.54
N ILE A 53 -17.24 1.97 14.56
CA ILE A 53 -16.69 0.91 15.41
C ILE A 53 -15.55 1.43 16.29
N ALA A 54 -15.39 0.82 17.47
CA ALA A 54 -14.37 1.21 18.43
C ALA A 54 -12.94 0.98 17.88
N PRO A 55 -11.94 1.80 18.26
CA PRO A 55 -10.55 1.67 17.78
C PRO A 55 -9.92 0.29 17.99
N ARG A 56 -10.35 -0.43 19.03
CA ARG A 56 -9.91 -1.82 19.26
C ARG A 56 -10.34 -2.74 18.12
N LEU A 57 -11.59 -2.64 17.67
CA LEU A 57 -12.13 -3.45 16.58
C LEU A 57 -11.46 -3.11 15.24
N GLN A 58 -11.13 -1.84 15.02
CA GLN A 58 -10.36 -1.41 13.83
C GLN A 58 -8.98 -2.11 13.77
N ARG A 59 -8.26 -2.13 14.90
CA ARG A 59 -6.98 -2.84 15.00
C ARG A 59 -7.12 -4.35 14.82
N GLU A 60 -8.17 -4.95 15.38
CA GLU A 60 -8.46 -6.37 15.20
C GLU A 60 -8.77 -6.71 13.74
N ALA A 61 -9.53 -5.87 13.04
CA ALA A 61 -9.76 -5.99 11.60
C ALA A 61 -8.45 -5.90 10.79
N GLY A 62 -7.56 -4.97 11.12
CA GLY A 62 -6.26 -4.83 10.44
C GLY A 62 -5.41 -6.09 10.58
N LYS A 63 -5.34 -6.65 11.80
CA LYS A 63 -4.65 -7.94 12.05
C LYS A 63 -5.28 -9.08 11.25
N ARG A 64 -6.60 -9.16 11.21
CA ARG A 64 -7.33 -10.22 10.49
C ARG A 64 -7.09 -10.15 8.98
N LEU A 65 -7.05 -8.95 8.42
CA LEU A 65 -6.79 -8.73 7.00
C LEU A 65 -5.28 -8.75 6.66
N ALA A 66 -4.40 -8.92 7.65
CA ALA A 66 -2.95 -8.79 7.51
C ALA A 66 -2.53 -7.47 6.84
N ALA A 67 -3.26 -6.40 7.14
CA ALA A 67 -3.19 -5.12 6.46
C ALA A 67 -2.90 -3.97 7.42
N GLN A 68 -2.25 -2.93 6.90
CA GLN A 68 -2.27 -1.64 7.59
C GLN A 68 -3.63 -0.97 7.37
N PHE A 69 -4.00 -0.05 8.26
CA PHE A 69 -5.26 0.65 8.16
C PHE A 69 -5.16 2.11 8.57
N LEU A 70 -6.04 2.92 8.00
CA LEU A 70 -6.26 4.31 8.37
C LEU A 70 -7.76 4.51 8.58
N ALA A 71 -8.09 5.26 9.62
CA ALA A 71 -9.44 5.73 9.86
C ALA A 71 -9.55 7.18 9.42
N SER A 72 -10.77 7.60 9.05
CA SER A 72 -11.10 8.97 8.67
C SER A 72 -10.34 10.00 9.52
N SER A 73 -9.33 10.63 8.91
CA SER A 73 -8.51 11.68 9.53
C SER A 73 -9.06 13.08 9.27
N GLY A 74 -9.91 13.23 8.25
CA GLY A 74 -10.37 14.54 7.75
C GLY A 74 -9.36 15.23 6.83
N GLU A 75 -8.16 14.68 6.68
CA GLU A 75 -7.12 15.17 5.78
C GLU A 75 -6.98 14.22 4.59
N GLU A 76 -6.87 14.77 3.38
CA GLU A 76 -6.65 13.99 2.17
C GLU A 76 -5.45 13.04 2.30
N VAL A 77 -5.58 11.83 1.78
CA VAL A 77 -4.48 10.86 1.70
C VAL A 77 -4.31 10.34 0.28
N LEU A 78 -3.05 10.28 -0.14
CA LEU A 78 -2.61 9.72 -1.41
C LEU A 78 -1.90 8.39 -1.16
N PHE A 79 -2.08 7.43 -2.06
CA PHE A 79 -1.36 6.16 -2.06
C PHE A 79 -0.65 5.96 -3.39
N ALA A 80 0.66 5.72 -3.35
CA ALA A 80 1.44 5.38 -4.53
C ALA A 80 1.41 3.87 -4.78
N ASN A 81 1.03 3.47 -5.99
CA ASN A 81 1.05 2.09 -6.48
C ASN A 81 2.47 1.68 -6.88
N LEU A 82 3.17 1.00 -5.96
CA LEU A 82 4.56 0.62 -6.12
C LEU A 82 4.76 -0.50 -7.14
N GLN A 83 3.73 -1.33 -7.37
CA GLN A 83 3.76 -2.36 -8.41
C GLN A 83 3.62 -1.73 -9.80
N MET A 84 2.66 -0.82 -9.97
CA MET A 84 2.52 -0.08 -11.23
C MET A 84 3.75 0.78 -11.50
N ALA A 85 4.30 1.43 -10.48
CA ALA A 85 5.55 2.18 -10.61
C ALA A 85 6.69 1.28 -11.10
N TYR A 86 6.83 0.06 -10.57
CA TYR A 86 7.82 -0.92 -11.05
C TYR A 86 7.57 -1.34 -12.50
N ASP A 87 6.32 -1.64 -12.85
CA ASP A 87 5.93 -2.12 -14.17
C ASP A 87 6.17 -1.06 -15.25
N THR A 88 6.03 0.23 -14.92
CA THR A 88 6.23 1.38 -15.83
C THR A 88 7.63 1.99 -15.75
N LEU A 89 8.56 1.43 -14.95
CA LEU A 89 9.93 1.94 -14.89
C LEU A 89 10.61 1.91 -16.27
N PRO A 90 11.31 2.98 -16.66
CA PRO A 90 12.23 2.94 -17.78
C PRO A 90 13.19 1.75 -17.67
N LEU A 91 13.45 1.07 -18.80
CA LEU A 91 14.24 -0.17 -18.82
C LEU A 91 15.63 -0.02 -18.18
N GLY A 92 16.27 1.15 -18.36
CA GLY A 92 17.55 1.48 -17.73
C GLY A 92 17.47 1.44 -16.21
N LEU A 93 16.54 2.20 -15.63
CA LEU A 93 16.31 2.22 -14.18
C LEU A 93 15.91 0.86 -13.65
N ARG A 94 14.99 0.16 -14.33
CA ARG A 94 14.53 -1.18 -13.92
C ARG A 94 15.69 -2.17 -13.80
N ARG A 95 16.68 -2.09 -14.70
CA ARG A 95 17.91 -2.90 -14.63
C ARG A 95 18.80 -2.51 -13.47
N LEU A 96 19.01 -1.20 -13.26
CA LEU A 96 19.84 -0.68 -12.16
C LEU A 96 19.29 -1.13 -10.79
N VAL A 97 17.97 -1.01 -10.58
CA VAL A 97 17.38 -1.31 -9.28
C VAL A 97 17.13 -2.80 -9.02
N HIS A 98 17.16 -3.64 -10.07
CA HIS A 98 16.66 -5.02 -9.97
C HIS A 98 17.28 -5.84 -8.84
N ASN A 99 18.59 -5.70 -8.64
CA ASN A 99 19.37 -6.37 -7.59
C ASN A 99 20.00 -5.39 -6.60
N ALA A 100 19.69 -4.09 -6.73
CA ALA A 100 20.23 -3.07 -5.85
C ALA A 100 19.62 -3.20 -4.45
N ARG A 101 20.41 -2.83 -3.45
CA ARG A 101 19.99 -2.81 -2.06
C ARG A 101 20.26 -1.44 -1.47
N ALA A 102 19.43 -1.02 -0.53
CA ALA A 102 19.53 0.25 0.15
C ALA A 102 19.49 0.06 1.67
N ALA A 103 20.35 0.78 2.38
CA ALA A 103 20.40 0.80 3.83
C ALA A 103 19.90 2.15 4.33
N GLN A 104 18.92 2.11 5.23
CA GLN A 104 18.40 3.30 5.88
C GLN A 104 19.15 3.53 7.20
N GLU A 105 19.46 4.78 7.52
CA GLU A 105 20.05 5.18 8.79
C GLU A 105 19.21 4.67 9.98
N GLY A 106 19.89 4.16 11.01
CA GLY A 106 19.24 3.60 12.19
C GLY A 106 18.61 2.21 12.01
N THR A 107 18.72 1.58 10.82
CA THR A 107 18.23 0.22 10.58
C THR A 107 19.38 -0.79 10.46
N SER A 108 19.18 -2.00 10.98
CA SER A 108 20.16 -3.09 10.86
C SER A 108 19.93 -3.88 9.57
N GLY A 109 20.49 -3.39 8.45
CA GLY A 109 20.64 -4.16 7.22
C GLY A 109 20.06 -3.52 5.96
N ALA A 110 20.67 -3.85 4.82
CA ALA A 110 20.25 -3.34 3.52
C ALA A 110 19.05 -4.12 2.96
N GLN A 111 18.00 -3.42 2.57
CA GLN A 111 16.79 -3.96 1.93
C GLN A 111 16.88 -3.89 0.41
N PRO A 112 16.28 -4.83 -0.33
CA PRO A 112 16.26 -4.74 -1.79
C PRO A 112 15.41 -3.56 -2.27
N LEU A 113 15.90 -2.83 -3.27
CA LEU A 113 15.14 -1.75 -3.92
C LEU A 113 13.96 -2.25 -4.76
N VAL A 114 13.93 -3.55 -5.06
CA VAL A 114 12.78 -4.23 -5.65
C VAL A 114 12.38 -5.36 -4.72
N ARG A 115 11.19 -5.25 -4.14
CA ARG A 115 10.61 -6.28 -3.27
C ARG A 115 9.70 -7.18 -4.09
N GLN A 116 9.68 -8.45 -3.72
CA GLN A 116 8.71 -9.39 -4.23
C GLN A 116 7.60 -9.57 -3.18
N HIS A 117 6.35 -9.43 -3.60
CA HIS A 117 5.20 -9.71 -2.75
C HIS A 117 5.18 -11.20 -2.42
N PRO A 118 5.14 -11.59 -1.13
CA PRO A 118 5.32 -12.98 -0.71
C PRO A 118 4.26 -13.95 -1.25
N GLU A 119 3.02 -13.48 -1.41
CA GLU A 119 1.92 -14.31 -1.89
C GLU A 119 1.74 -14.28 -3.42
N THR A 120 1.78 -13.11 -4.06
CA THR A 120 1.51 -12.96 -5.49
C THR A 120 2.75 -13.11 -6.37
N GLY A 121 3.95 -12.99 -5.79
CA GLY A 121 5.20 -12.97 -6.55
C GLY A 121 5.41 -11.71 -7.40
N ARG A 122 4.46 -10.75 -7.40
CA ARG A 122 4.60 -9.47 -8.11
C ARG A 122 5.70 -8.63 -7.49
N ARG A 123 6.31 -7.76 -8.30
CA ARG A 123 7.41 -6.91 -7.88
C ARG A 123 6.93 -5.48 -7.66
N ALA A 124 7.48 -4.84 -6.64
CA ALA A 124 7.23 -3.46 -6.28
C ALA A 124 8.56 -2.74 -6.01
N ILE A 125 8.66 -1.46 -6.38
CA ILE A 125 9.80 -0.63 -5.99
C ILE A 125 9.71 -0.37 -4.49
N LEU A 126 10.81 -0.50 -3.77
CA LEU A 126 10.93 0.07 -2.44
C LEU A 126 11.22 1.57 -2.59
N VAL A 127 10.25 2.40 -2.22
CA VAL A 127 10.43 3.85 -2.13
C VAL A 127 10.79 4.19 -0.69
N THR A 128 11.86 4.95 -0.52
CA THR A 128 12.37 5.39 0.78
C THR A 128 12.71 6.88 0.71
N ASP A 129 12.98 7.47 1.88
CA ASP A 129 13.47 8.85 1.94
C ASP A 129 14.95 8.91 1.45
N PRO A 130 15.25 9.66 0.37
CA PRO A 130 16.61 9.82 -0.13
C PRO A 130 17.57 10.48 0.88
N ALA A 131 17.06 11.28 1.83
CA ALA A 131 17.90 11.96 2.81
C ALA A 131 18.55 10.96 3.78
N THR A 132 17.78 9.96 4.21
CA THR A 132 18.15 8.99 5.26
C THR A 132 18.54 7.60 4.71
N THR A 133 18.56 7.43 3.39
CA THR A 133 18.83 6.13 2.75
C THR A 133 20.03 6.17 1.80
N ARG A 134 20.84 5.10 1.78
CA ARG A 134 21.97 4.95 0.86
C ARG A 134 21.94 3.62 0.11
N VAL A 135 22.19 3.66 -1.19
CA VAL A 135 22.30 2.48 -2.05
C VAL A 135 23.68 1.85 -1.86
N VAL A 136 23.69 0.56 -1.56
CA VAL A 136 24.91 -0.21 -1.30
C VAL A 136 25.78 -0.24 -2.55
N GLY A 137 27.03 0.19 -2.41
CA GLY A 137 28.02 0.19 -3.51
C GLY A 137 27.96 1.41 -4.44
N ALA A 138 27.01 2.33 -4.24
CA ALA A 138 26.96 3.61 -4.96
C ALA A 138 27.63 4.73 -4.14
N SER A 139 28.13 5.77 -4.81
CA SER A 139 28.50 7.01 -4.12
C SER A 139 27.26 7.70 -3.52
N ALA A 140 27.47 8.62 -2.57
CA ALA A 140 26.37 9.35 -1.95
C ALA A 140 25.55 10.15 -2.97
N ALA A 141 26.21 10.74 -3.98
CA ALA A 141 25.54 11.51 -5.04
C ALA A 141 24.70 10.61 -5.95
N GLU A 142 25.26 9.51 -6.47
CA GLU A 142 24.55 8.54 -7.30
C GLU A 142 23.37 7.90 -6.55
N SER A 143 23.57 7.59 -5.26
CA SER A 143 22.52 7.06 -4.41
C SER A 143 21.37 8.06 -4.25
N ALA A 144 21.67 9.33 -3.98
CA ALA A 144 20.64 10.35 -3.78
C ALA A 144 19.86 10.59 -5.07
N GLU A 145 20.55 10.69 -6.22
CA GLU A 145 19.94 10.87 -7.54
C GLU A 145 19.01 9.71 -7.88
N LEU A 146 19.47 8.46 -7.73
CA LEU A 146 18.65 7.28 -8.00
C LEU A 146 17.40 7.22 -7.10
N LEU A 147 17.56 7.43 -5.79
CA LEU A 147 16.43 7.37 -4.85
C LEU A 147 15.41 8.50 -5.11
N GLN A 148 15.88 9.70 -5.46
CA GLN A 148 15.01 10.81 -5.87
C GLN A 148 14.26 10.49 -7.15
N GLU A 149 14.92 9.90 -8.16
CA GLU A 149 14.27 9.53 -9.41
C GLU A 149 13.21 8.44 -9.20
N LEU A 150 13.48 7.45 -8.33
CA LEU A 150 12.49 6.41 -7.97
C LEU A 150 11.30 7.00 -7.22
N LEU A 151 11.53 7.89 -6.25
CA LEU A 151 10.47 8.58 -5.52
C LEU A 151 9.61 9.41 -6.48
N ALA A 152 10.23 10.23 -7.33
CA ALA A 152 9.55 11.06 -8.31
C ALA A 152 8.76 10.24 -9.35
N HIS A 153 9.27 9.07 -9.76
CA HIS A 153 8.54 8.16 -10.63
C HIS A 153 7.34 7.53 -9.93
N ALA A 154 7.51 7.07 -8.69
CA ALA A 154 6.44 6.41 -7.92
C ALA A 154 5.29 7.38 -7.55
N THR A 155 5.57 8.67 -7.39
CA THR A 155 4.58 9.70 -7.04
C THR A 155 3.95 10.41 -8.25
N ARG A 156 4.16 9.92 -9.48
CA ARG A 156 3.47 10.46 -10.66
C ARG A 156 1.95 10.29 -10.51
N PRO A 157 1.11 11.25 -10.96
CA PRO A 157 -0.34 11.20 -10.79
C PRO A 157 -0.99 9.90 -11.25
N GLN A 158 -0.52 9.31 -12.35
CA GLN A 158 -1.02 8.04 -12.89
C GLN A 158 -0.78 6.82 -11.96
N HIS A 159 0.14 6.92 -11.01
CA HIS A 159 0.41 5.88 -10.01
C HIS A 159 -0.27 6.15 -8.67
N LEU A 160 -0.94 7.31 -8.53
CA LEU A 160 -1.55 7.72 -7.28
C LEU A 160 -3.03 7.35 -7.23
N TYR A 161 -3.44 6.80 -6.10
CA TYR A 161 -4.83 6.76 -5.68
C TYR A 161 -5.07 7.87 -4.64
N GLN A 162 -6.08 8.68 -4.87
CA GLN A 162 -6.50 9.75 -3.97
C GLN A 162 -7.77 9.33 -3.24
N HIS A 163 -7.73 9.35 -1.91
CA HIS A 163 -8.91 9.05 -1.11
C HIS A 163 -9.56 10.32 -0.58
N VAL A 164 -10.82 10.52 -1.00
CA VAL A 164 -11.72 11.51 -0.41
C VAL A 164 -12.48 10.87 0.74
N TRP A 165 -12.19 11.34 1.95
CA TRP A 165 -12.77 10.83 3.18
C TRP A 165 -14.24 11.19 3.34
N LEU A 166 -15.01 10.22 3.83
CA LEU A 166 -16.33 10.41 4.41
C LEU A 166 -16.28 10.01 5.91
N PRO A 167 -17.14 10.61 6.75
CA PRO A 167 -17.20 10.24 8.16
C PRO A 167 -17.43 8.74 8.37
N GLY A 168 -16.53 8.11 9.11
CA GLY A 168 -16.58 6.68 9.43
C GLY A 168 -15.86 5.78 8.43
N ASP A 169 -15.17 6.33 7.45
CA ASP A 169 -14.38 5.51 6.53
C ASP A 169 -13.20 4.84 7.21
N LEU A 170 -12.95 3.60 6.79
CA LEU A 170 -11.76 2.83 7.10
C LEU A 170 -11.13 2.35 5.79
N LEU A 171 -9.83 2.61 5.65
CA LEU A 171 -9.00 2.10 4.57
C LEU A 171 -8.15 0.96 5.10
N PHE A 172 -8.07 -0.13 4.35
CA PHE A 172 -7.09 -1.20 4.56
C PHE A 172 -6.28 -1.37 3.29
N TRP A 173 -4.96 -1.48 3.40
CA TRP A 173 -4.11 -1.65 2.22
C TRP A 173 -2.98 -2.66 2.45
N ASP A 174 -2.53 -3.24 1.34
CA ASP A 174 -1.32 -4.05 1.32
C ASP A 174 -0.06 -3.16 1.27
N GLN A 175 0.73 -3.25 2.34
CA GLN A 175 2.00 -2.53 2.50
C GLN A 175 3.13 -3.00 1.56
N TYR A 176 3.00 -4.17 0.91
CA TYR A 176 3.95 -4.60 -0.12
C TYR A 176 3.71 -3.90 -1.46
N SER A 177 2.49 -3.41 -1.68
CA SER A 177 2.05 -2.87 -2.97
C SER A 177 1.82 -1.36 -2.94
N LEU A 178 1.50 -0.81 -1.77
CA LEU A 178 1.13 0.60 -1.62
C LEU A 178 1.95 1.30 -0.54
N MET A 179 2.23 2.58 -0.80
CA MET A 179 2.84 3.50 0.14
C MET A 179 1.95 4.72 0.32
N PRO A 180 1.56 5.10 1.55
CA PRO A 180 0.96 6.41 1.81
C PRO A 180 1.96 7.51 1.43
N VAL A 181 1.50 8.48 0.65
CA VAL A 181 2.27 9.69 0.33
C VAL A 181 1.79 10.78 1.28
N LEU A 182 2.69 11.23 2.15
CA LEU A 182 2.39 12.34 3.04
C LEU A 182 2.33 13.65 2.23
N PRO A 183 1.37 14.53 2.48
CA PRO A 183 1.37 15.86 1.88
C PRO A 183 2.66 16.59 2.32
N THR A 184 3.41 17.11 1.35
CA THR A 184 4.57 17.99 1.55
C THR A 184 4.16 19.40 1.91
#